data_AF-A0A7Y1X694-F1
#
_entry.id   AF-A0A7Y1X694-F1
#
_cell.length_a   1.000
_cell.length_b   1.000
_cell.length_c   1.000
_cell.angle_alpha   90.00
_cell.angle_beta   90.00
_cell.angle_gamma   90.00
#
_symmetry.space_group_name_H-M   'P 1'
#
loop_
_entity.id
_entity.type
_entity.pdbx_description
1 polymer ?
#
loop_
_entity_poly.entity_id
_entity_poly.type
_entity_poly.pdbx_seq_one_letter_code
_entity_poly.pdbx_strand_id
1 'polypeptide(L)' 'MANVKKIIAITIGGLAVLFALQNTASVPVSFLLWEIEAPRAFVLLLTFTFGVVAGLLLAHAMQKDAVRKAKAKTTKE' A
#
# COMPACT_ATOMS: atom_id res chain seq x y z
N MET A 1 -8.70 29.53 -11.24
CA MET A 1 -8.10 28.31 -10.65
C MET A 1 -9.11 27.37 -10.00
N ALA A 2 -10.10 27.84 -9.23
CA ALA A 2 -11.05 26.98 -8.52
C ALA A 2 -11.87 26.03 -9.43
N ASN A 3 -12.26 26.48 -10.63
CA ASN A 3 -13.04 25.68 -11.57
C ASN A 3 -12.23 24.53 -12.17
N VAL A 4 -10.94 24.76 -12.45
CA VAL A 4 -10.02 23.72 -12.94
C VAL A 4 -9.83 22.61 -11.89
N LYS A 5 -9.68 22.98 -10.62
CA LYS A 5 -9.59 22.01 -9.52
C LYS A 5 -10.86 21.14 -9.41
N LYS A 6 -12.05 21.73 -9.58
CA LYS A 6 -13.32 21.00 -9.59
C LYS A 6 -13.41 20.04 -10.77
N ILE A 7 -13.04 20.48 -11.97
CA ILE A 7 -13.04 19.64 -13.17
C ILE A 7 -12.10 18.45 -12.96
N ILE A 8 -10.86 18.69 -12.50
CA ILE A 8 -9.90 17.63 -12.21
C ILE A 8 -10.46 16.65 -11.16
N ALA A 9 -11.06 17.15 -10.08
CA ALA A 9 -11.63 16.30 -9.04
C ALA A 9 -12.76 15.41 -9.56
N ILE A 10 -13.67 15.97 -10.39
CA ILE A 10 -14.76 15.22 -11.01
C ILE A 10 -14.21 14.18 -12.01
N THR A 11 -13.23 14.55 -12.82
CA THR A 11 -12.58 13.63 -13.76
C THR A 11 -11.90 12.47 -13.03
N ILE A 12 -11.12 12.76 -11.98
CA ILE A 12 -10.46 11.73 -11.17
C ILE A 12 -11.49 10.84 -10.47
N GLY A 13 -12.54 11.43 -9.90
CA GLY A 13 -13.63 10.68 -9.27
C GLY A 13 -14.34 9.74 -10.25
N GLY A 14 -14.66 10.22 -11.46
CA GLY A 14 -15.24 9.41 -12.52
C GLY A 14 -14.32 8.26 -12.96
N LEU A 15 -13.03 8.55 -13.15
CA LEU A 15 -12.03 7.52 -13.47
C LEU A 15 -11.88 6.48 -12.35
N ALA A 16 -11.96 6.88 -11.08
CA ALA A 16 -11.92 5.97 -9.95
C ALA A 16 -13.14 5.04 -9.91
N VAL A 17 -14.34 5.55 -10.24
CA VAL A 17 -15.55 4.73 -10.37
C VAL A 17 -15.44 3.75 -11.53
N LEU A 18 -14.96 4.20 -12.70
CA LEU A 18 -14.73 3.32 -13.85
C LEU A 18 -13.69 2.24 -13.54
N PHE A 19 -12.61 2.60 -12.86
CA PHE A 19 -11.60 1.66 -12.37
C PHE A 19 -12.23 0.63 -11.42
N ALA A 20 -13.03 1.06 -10.44
CA ALA A 20 -13.70 0.14 -9.53
C ALA A 20 -14.65 -0.81 -10.28
N LEU A 21 -15.46 -0.28 -11.21
CA LEU A 21 -16.42 -1.06 -11.98
C LEU A 21 -15.74 -2.09 -12.88
N GLN A 22 -14.65 -1.71 -13.56
CA GLN A 22 -13.84 -2.63 -14.37
C GLN A 22 -13.13 -3.70 -13.55
N ASN A 23 -12.83 -3.43 -12.27
CA ASN A 23 -12.14 -4.35 -11.37
C ASN A 23 -13.09 -5.11 -10.42
N THR A 24 -14.39 -5.15 -10.73
CA THR A 24 -15.39 -5.99 -10.02
C THR A 24 -15.28 -7.47 -10.35
N ALA A 25 -14.56 -7.83 -11.42
CA ALA A 25 -14.33 -9.23 -11.76
C ALA A 25 -13.66 -9.96 -10.59
N SER A 26 -14.38 -10.96 -10.06
CA SER A 26 -13.85 -11.87 -9.07
C SER A 26 -12.75 -12.71 -9.71
N VAL A 27 -11.60 -12.75 -9.04
CA VAL A 27 -10.49 -13.62 -9.40
C VAL A 27 -10.28 -14.64 -8.28
N PRO A 28 -9.98 -15.91 -8.60
CA PRO A 28 -9.58 -16.87 -7.60
C PRO A 28 -8.22 -16.46 -7.04
N VAL A 29 -8.11 -16.44 -5.71
CA VAL A 29 -6.89 -16.17 -4.97
C VAL A 29 -6.56 -17.42 -4.17
N SER A 30 -5.50 -18.10 -4.57
CA SER A 30 -4.95 -19.26 -3.85
C SER A 30 -3.78 -18.79 -2.98
N PHE A 31 -3.90 -18.92 -1.66
CA PHE A 31 -2.87 -18.56 -0.68
C PHE A 31 -2.59 -19.72 0.26
N LEU A 32 -1.39 -20.31 0.14
CA LEU A 32 -0.98 -21.54 0.83
C LEU A 32 -2.01 -22.67 0.66
N LEU A 33 -2.88 -22.88 1.65
CA LEU A 33 -3.90 -23.93 1.69
C LEU A 33 -5.33 -23.38 1.49
N TRP A 34 -5.48 -22.08 1.25
CA TRP A 34 -6.78 -21.43 1.10
C TRP A 34 -7.02 -20.97 -0.32
N GLU A 35 -8.25 -21.17 -0.78
CA GLU A 35 -8.77 -20.58 -2.01
C GLU A 35 -9.99 -19.74 -1.68
N ILE A 36 -9.97 -18.49 -2.14
CA ILE A 36 -11.07 -17.55 -1.99
C ILE A 36 -11.28 -16.79 -3.29
N GLU A 37 -12.52 -16.45 -3.60
CA GLU A 37 -12.83 -15.54 -4.70
C GLU A 37 -13.00 -14.13 -4.16
N ALA A 38 -12.29 -13.18 -4.76
CA ALA A 38 -12.39 -11.77 -4.37
C ALA A 38 -12.27 -10.85 -5.59
N PRO A 39 -12.92 -9.66 -5.57
CA PRO A 39 -12.74 -8.67 -6.63
C PRO A 39 -11.28 -8.27 -6.77
N ARG A 40 -10.77 -8.17 -8.00
CA ARG A 40 -9.37 -7.84 -8.28
C ARG A 40 -8.89 -6.57 -7.59
N ALA A 41 -9.71 -5.53 -7.53
CA ALA A 41 -9.35 -4.28 -6.86
C ALA A 41 -9.11 -4.47 -5.35
N PHE A 42 -9.91 -5.30 -4.69
CA PHE A 42 -9.77 -5.58 -3.27
C PHE A 42 -8.47 -6.34 -2.97
N VAL A 43 -8.17 -7.34 -3.79
CA VAL A 43 -6.92 -8.12 -3.70
C VAL A 43 -5.72 -7.18 -3.84
N LEU A 44 -5.69 -6.34 -4.88
CA LEU A 44 -4.59 -5.40 -5.12
C LEU A 44 -4.42 -4.39 -3.99
N LEU A 45 -5.52 -3.82 -3.49
CA LEU A 45 -5.47 -2.87 -2.36
C LEU A 45 -4.92 -3.53 -1.09
N LEU A 46 -5.36 -4.74 -0.76
CA LEU A 46 -4.85 -5.48 0.39
C LEU A 46 -3.37 -5.82 0.23
N THR A 47 -2.96 -6.39 -0.90
CA THR A 47 -1.56 -6.74 -1.16
C THR A 47 -0.65 -5.52 -1.04
N PHE A 48 -1.05 -4.40 -1.64
CA PHE A 48 -0.26 -3.17 -1.57
C PHE A 48 -0.19 -2.62 -0.14
N THR A 49 -1.31 -2.64 0.59
CA THR A 49 -1.37 -2.20 1.99
C THR A 49 -0.43 -3.03 2.86
N PHE A 50 -0.45 -4.36 2.75
CA PHE A 50 0.47 -5.23 3.48
C PHE A 50 1.93 -4.96 3.11
N GLY A 51 2.24 -4.75 1.83
CA GLY A 51 3.58 -4.38 1.39
C GLY A 51 4.07 -3.06 2.00
N VAL A 52 3.24 -2.02 2.01
CA VAL A 52 3.56 -0.72 2.63
C VAL A 52 3.78 -0.88 4.14
N VAL A 53 2.87 -1.57 4.83
CA VAL A 53 2.99 -1.80 6.29
C VAL A 53 4.28 -2.57 6.61
N ALA A 54 4.57 -3.66 5.89
CA ALA A 54 5.80 -4.44 6.08
C ALA A 54 7.05 -3.60 5.82
N GLY A 55 7.06 -2.80 4.74
CA GLY A 55 8.16 -1.90 4.42
C GLY A 55 8.40 -0.84 5.49
N LEU A 56 7.35 -0.24 6.04
CA LEU A 56 7.43 0.74 7.12
C LEU A 56 7.96 0.11 8.42
N LEU A 57 7.48 -1.09 8.77
CA LEU A 57 7.95 -1.83 9.95
C LEU A 57 9.44 -2.17 9.83
N LEU A 58 9.88 -2.64 8.65
CA LEU A 58 11.28 -2.96 8.39
C LEU A 58 12.15 -1.70 8.47
N ALA A 59 11.74 -0.61 7.84
CA ALA A 59 12.45 0.66 7.89
C ALA A 59 12.62 1.15 9.35
N HIS A 60 11.55 1.06 10.15
CA HIS A 60 11.60 1.46 11.56
C HIS A 60 12.52 0.55 12.40
N ALA A 61 12.51 -0.76 12.16
CA ALA A 61 13.41 -1.70 12.82
C ALA A 61 14.88 -1.39 12.49
N MET A 62 15.19 -1.18 11.20
CA MET A 62 16.54 -0.86 10.74
C MET A 62 17.05 0.48 11.28
N GLN A 63 16.20 1.50 11.40
CA GLN A 63 16.58 2.78 12.02
C GLN A 63 17.00 2.62 13.49
N LYS A 64 16.27 1.81 14.26
CA LYS A 64 16.61 1.52 15.67
C LYS A 64 17.97 0.87 15.80
N ASP A 65 18.28 -0.08 14.92
CA ASP A 65 19.56 -0.79 14.94
C ASP A 65 20.72 0.11 14.52
N ALA A 66 20.52 0.97 13.52
CA ALA A 66 21.52 1.95 13.09
C ALA A 66 21.85 2.96 14.20
N VAL A 67 20.83 3.50 14.87
CA VAL A 67 21.00 4.42 16.00
C VAL A 67 21.70 3.75 17.19
N ARG A 68 21.32 2.51 17.52
CA ARG A 68 22.00 1.72 18.58
C ARG A 68 23.47 1.49 18.27
N LYS A 69 23.81 1.12 17.03
CA LYS A 69 25.20 0.89 16.60
C LYS A 69 26.02 2.18 16.63
N ALA A 70 25.47 3.32 16.21
CA ALA A 70 26.14 4.61 16.28
C ALA A 70 26.47 5.02 17.73
N LYS A 71 25.49 4.90 18.64
CA LYS A 71 25.68 5.25 20.06
C LYS A 71 26.72 4.36 20.76
N ALA A 72 26.73 3.06 20.45
CA ALA A 72 27.71 2.12 21.01
C ALA A 72 29.15 2.36 20.55
N LYS A 73 29.35 3.02 19.39
CA LYS A 73 30.67 3.38 18.89
C LYS A 73 31.23 4.62 19.60
N THR A 74 30.43 5.67 19.77
CA THR A 74 30.84 6.93 20.43
C THR A 74 31.14 6.77 21.93
N THR A 75 30.55 5.79 22.64
CA THR A 75 30.87 5.55 24.07
C THR A 75 32.16 4.74 24.27
N LYS A 76 32.71 4.15 23.21
CA LYS A 76 33.96 3.35 23.29
C LYS A 76 35.20 4.13 22.81
N GLU A 77 35.02 5.33 22.26
CA GLU A 77 36.07 6.30 21.92
C GLU A 77 36.20 7.31 23.07
#